data_AF-A0A1B8CFG6-F1
#
_entry.id   AF-A0A1B8CFG6-F1
#
_cell.length_a   1.000
_cell.length_b   1.000
_cell.length_c   1.000
_cell.angle_alpha   90.00
_cell.angle_beta   90.00
_cell.angle_gamma   90.00
#
_symmetry.space_group_name_H-M   'P 1'
#
loop_
_entity.id
_entity.type
_entity.pdbx_description
1 polymer ?
#
loop_
_entity_poly.entity_id
_entity_poly.type
_entity_poly.pdbx_seq_one_letter_code
_entity_poly.pdbx_strand_id
1 'polypeptide(L)'
;MSVPALSRGQGLLSKNASPFLTESDTPNSCNKICIIRSTDCIPPGLLKSLITFSALYVPIKWNSHWILAVLYPGSLGRQGRVEVYDSHWHWANSSMTASDVFQFLKTRLGDEFSAGDWAASVQQRSQPQRSDADSGLYVLANAKSIALTLGMVDMDSRARSLSLRWQFAQELVTQSIVEAF
;
A
#
# COMPACT_ATOMS: atom_id res chain seq x y z
N MET A 1 11.53 23.41 -9.07
CA MET A 1 10.24 23.46 -8.35
C MET A 1 10.14 22.19 -7.53
N SER A 2 10.27 22.33 -6.22
CA SER A 2 10.40 21.21 -5.29
C SER A 2 9.04 20.85 -4.72
N VAL A 3 8.68 19.57 -4.77
CA VAL A 3 7.48 19.03 -4.11
C VAL A 3 7.67 19.15 -2.60
N PRO A 4 6.72 19.71 -1.83
CA PRO A 4 6.91 19.91 -0.41
C PRO A 4 7.02 18.57 0.31
N ALA A 5 8.11 18.42 1.07
CA ALA A 5 8.27 17.35 2.05
C ALA A 5 7.21 17.53 3.16
N LEU A 6 6.37 16.53 3.33
CA LEU A 6 5.44 16.43 4.46
C LEU A 6 6.23 16.15 5.75
N SER A 7 6.76 17.22 6.34
CA SER A 7 7.27 17.27 7.70
C SER A 7 6.35 18.15 8.54
N ARG A 8 5.51 17.49 9.34
CA ARG A 8 5.14 17.81 10.74
C ARG A 8 3.77 17.22 11.08
N GLY A 9 3.84 16.18 11.90
CA GLY A 9 3.00 16.03 13.10
C GLY A 9 1.51 15.74 12.90
N GLN A 10 1.12 14.58 13.39
CA GLN A 10 -0.25 14.12 13.63
C GLN A 10 -0.98 13.64 12.37
N GLY A 11 -0.61 12.42 11.96
CA GLY A 11 -1.54 11.58 11.20
C GLY A 11 -2.81 11.41 12.03
N LEU A 12 -3.96 11.52 11.37
CA LEU A 12 -5.18 10.93 11.89
C LEU A 12 -4.88 9.48 12.27
N LEU A 13 -5.43 9.11 13.43
CA LEU A 13 -5.57 7.76 13.98
C LEU A 13 -4.55 7.37 15.07
N SER A 14 -5.14 7.00 16.21
CA SER A 14 -4.58 6.41 17.43
C SER A 14 -3.55 7.25 18.23
N LYS A 15 -3.91 7.55 19.48
CA LYS A 15 -3.05 8.23 20.46
C LYS A 15 -1.96 7.34 21.06
N ASN A 16 -1.84 6.06 20.70
CA ASN A 16 -0.93 5.12 21.37
C ASN A 16 -0.10 4.21 20.44
N ALA A 17 -0.03 4.48 19.13
CA ALA A 17 0.83 3.72 18.22
C ALA A 17 2.24 4.34 18.15
N SER A 18 3.27 3.48 18.15
CA SER A 18 4.66 3.85 17.83
C SER A 18 4.68 4.75 16.59
N PRO A 19 5.52 5.81 16.51
CA PRO A 19 5.46 6.86 15.48
C PRO A 19 5.64 6.39 14.02
N PHE A 20 5.81 5.09 13.81
CA PHE A 20 6.05 4.39 12.54
C PHE A 20 4.82 3.66 11.99
N LEU A 21 3.69 3.65 12.72
CA LEU A 21 2.49 2.90 12.34
C LEU A 21 1.28 3.84 12.32
N THR A 22 0.58 3.91 11.18
CA THR A 22 -0.76 4.50 11.13
C THR A 22 -1.78 3.35 11.12
N GLU A 23 -2.51 3.19 12.23
CA GLU A 23 -3.55 2.17 12.40
C GLU A 23 -4.90 2.81 12.06
N SER A 24 -5.70 2.25 11.15
CA SER A 24 -7.08 2.74 10.96
C SER A 24 -8.07 1.82 11.66
N ASP A 25 -8.63 2.30 12.76
CA ASP A 25 -9.80 1.68 13.39
C ASP A 25 -11.05 2.05 12.56
N THR A 26 -11.44 1.17 11.64
CA THR A 26 -12.80 1.23 11.10
C THR A 26 -13.76 0.71 12.18
N PRO A 27 -14.73 1.50 12.67
CA PRO A 27 -15.64 1.02 13.70
C PRO A 27 -16.40 -0.19 13.13
N ASN A 28 -16.35 -1.33 13.83
CA ASN A 28 -16.97 -2.62 13.48
C ASN A 28 -16.25 -3.61 12.53
N SER A 29 -14.99 -3.40 12.13
CA SER A 29 -14.28 -4.47 11.40
C SER A 29 -13.09 -5.03 12.18
N CYS A 30 -13.04 -6.34 12.34
CA CYS A 30 -11.87 -7.07 12.87
C CYS A 30 -10.65 -7.01 11.93
N ASN A 31 -10.66 -6.14 10.92
CA ASN A 31 -9.64 -6.03 9.90
C ASN A 31 -8.73 -4.84 10.19
N LYS A 32 -7.81 -5.05 11.12
CA LYS A 32 -6.74 -4.09 11.36
C LYS A 32 -5.87 -4.02 10.11
N ILE A 33 -5.76 -2.83 9.53
CA ILE A 33 -4.83 -2.56 8.41
C ILE A 33 -3.69 -1.66 8.87
N CYS A 34 -2.51 -1.89 8.30
CA CYS A 34 -1.32 -1.10 8.58
C CYS A 34 -0.72 -0.57 7.27
N ILE A 35 -0.23 0.67 7.29
CA ILE A 35 0.54 1.26 6.20
C ILE A 35 1.99 1.42 6.66
N ILE A 36 2.93 0.83 5.91
CA ILE A 36 4.38 1.00 6.13
C ILE A 36 4.88 1.98 5.08
N ARG A 37 5.31 3.19 5.46
CA ARG A 37 5.79 4.15 4.46
C ARG A 37 7.15 3.74 3.93
N SER A 38 7.41 4.11 2.67
CA SER A 38 8.64 3.73 1.97
C SER A 38 9.94 4.22 2.63
N THR A 39 9.90 5.09 3.63
CA THR A 39 11.08 5.65 4.33
C THR A 39 11.09 5.41 5.84
N ASP A 40 10.11 4.71 6.41
CA ASP A 40 10.03 4.51 7.86
C ASP A 40 11.12 3.54 8.36
N CYS A 41 11.88 3.94 9.37
CA CYS A 41 12.75 3.00 10.09
C CYS A 41 11.87 1.93 10.74
N ILE A 42 12.04 0.67 10.36
CA ILE A 42 11.27 -0.42 10.95
C ILE A 42 12.02 -0.92 12.19
N PRO A 43 11.47 -0.74 13.40
CA PRO A 43 12.11 -1.22 14.61
C PRO A 43 12.12 -2.76 14.64
N PRO A 44 13.13 -3.37 15.26
CA PRO A 44 13.11 -4.80 15.52
C PRO A 44 11.88 -5.21 16.34
N GLY A 45 11.30 -6.37 16.03
CA GLY A 45 10.09 -6.94 16.61
C GLY A 45 8.81 -6.50 15.90
N LEU A 46 8.88 -5.59 14.92
CA LEU A 46 7.70 -5.08 14.24
C LEU A 46 6.95 -6.19 13.50
N LEU A 47 7.63 -7.13 12.84
CA LEU A 47 6.95 -8.20 12.12
C LEU A 47 6.04 -9.06 13.03
N LYS A 48 6.42 -9.26 14.29
CA LYS A 48 5.60 -9.98 15.29
C LYS A 48 4.37 -9.20 15.73
N SER A 49 4.38 -7.87 15.67
CA SER A 49 3.16 -7.09 15.88
C SER A 49 2.33 -7.01 14.60
N LEU A 50 2.97 -7.02 13.43
CA LEU A 50 2.32 -6.93 12.12
C LEU A 50 1.48 -8.17 11.76
N ILE A 51 1.79 -9.35 12.31
CA ILE A 51 0.93 -10.55 12.12
C ILE A 51 -0.49 -10.40 12.70
N THR A 52 -0.74 -9.39 13.53
CA THR A 52 -2.07 -9.10 14.07
C THR A 52 -2.97 -8.35 13.08
N PHE A 53 -2.41 -7.86 11.97
CA PHE A 53 -3.13 -7.12 10.94
C PHE A 53 -3.64 -8.07 9.86
N SER A 54 -4.82 -7.77 9.31
CA SER A 54 -5.42 -8.52 8.21
C SER A 54 -4.72 -8.23 6.88
N ALA A 55 -4.17 -7.02 6.72
CA ALA A 55 -3.40 -6.63 5.55
C ALA A 55 -2.39 -5.52 5.89
N LEU A 56 -1.22 -5.57 5.26
CA LEU A 56 -0.18 -4.57 5.33
C LEU A 56 -0.01 -3.94 3.94
N TYR A 57 -0.17 -2.63 3.87
CA TYR A 57 -0.02 -1.85 2.64
C TYR A 57 1.35 -1.19 2.62
N VAL A 58 2.13 -1.50 1.61
CA VAL A 58 3.50 -1.00 1.46
C VAL A 58 3.59 -0.26 0.12
N PRO A 59 3.38 1.06 0.10
CA PRO A 59 3.68 1.88 -1.07
C PRO A 59 5.21 1.93 -1.28
N ILE A 60 5.65 1.48 -2.45
CA ILE A 60 7.05 1.43 -2.86
C ILE A 60 7.25 2.40 -4.01
N LYS A 61 8.22 3.30 -3.85
CA LYS A 61 8.70 4.14 -4.96
C LYS A 61 9.90 3.46 -5.60
N TRP A 62 9.74 3.01 -6.84
CA TRP A 62 10.82 2.45 -7.65
C TRP A 62 11.16 3.43 -8.77
N ASN A 63 12.35 4.03 -8.73
CA ASN A 63 12.72 5.18 -9.56
C ASN A 63 11.68 6.33 -9.44
N SER A 64 10.96 6.63 -10.53
CA SER A 64 9.89 7.63 -10.58
C SER A 64 8.48 7.06 -10.46
N HIS A 65 8.34 5.73 -10.36
CA HIS A 65 7.07 5.02 -10.42
C HIS A 65 6.64 4.50 -9.05
N TRP A 66 5.35 4.59 -8.75
CA TRP A 66 4.78 4.10 -7.50
C TRP A 66 4.09 2.76 -7.69
N ILE A 67 4.35 1.86 -6.75
CA ILE A 67 3.85 0.47 -6.74
C ILE A 67 3.26 0.21 -5.36
N LEU A 68 2.20 -0.60 -5.29
CA LEU A 68 1.65 -1.04 -4.02
C LEU A 68 1.92 -2.53 -3.83
N ALA A 69 2.66 -2.88 -2.78
CA ALA A 69 2.70 -4.25 -2.28
C ALA A 69 1.68 -4.40 -1.14
N VAL A 70 0.90 -5.47 -1.17
CA VAL A 70 -0.03 -5.83 -0.11
C VAL A 70 0.34 -7.18 0.45
N LEU A 71 0.65 -7.23 1.74
CA LEU A 71 0.98 -8.45 2.46
C LEU A 71 -0.21 -8.86 3.32
N TYR A 72 -0.60 -10.11 3.22
CA TYR A 72 -1.60 -10.74 4.07
C TYR A 72 -0.87 -11.74 4.96
N PRO A 73 -0.60 -11.40 6.24
CA PRO A 73 0.11 -12.29 7.14
C PRO A 73 -0.55 -13.67 7.23
N GLY A 74 0.28 -14.71 7.26
CA GLY A 74 -0.19 -16.09 7.44
C GLY A 74 -0.57 -16.36 8.89
N SER A 75 -1.57 -17.21 9.11
CA SER A 75 -1.82 -17.79 10.44
C SER A 75 -0.69 -18.74 10.82
N LEU A 76 -0.55 -19.06 12.12
CA LEU A 76 0.48 -19.96 12.64
C LEU A 76 0.63 -21.24 11.78
N GLY A 77 1.83 -21.48 11.23
CA GLY A 77 2.13 -22.65 10.39
C GLY A 77 1.69 -22.56 8.92
N ARG A 78 1.17 -21.41 8.46
CA ARG A 78 0.82 -21.15 7.05
C ARG A 78 1.63 -19.99 6.51
N GLN A 79 2.01 -20.09 5.24
CA GLN A 79 2.61 -18.96 4.53
C GLN A 79 1.59 -17.82 4.42
N GLY A 80 2.06 -16.59 4.62
CA GLY A 80 1.32 -15.40 4.23
C GLY A 80 1.24 -15.28 2.71
N ARG A 81 0.48 -14.29 2.23
CA ARG A 81 0.36 -14.00 0.79
C ARG A 81 0.90 -12.61 0.51
N VAL A 82 1.59 -12.44 -0.61
CA VAL A 82 1.98 -11.12 -1.12
C VAL A 82 1.41 -10.89 -2.49
N GLU A 83 0.80 -9.73 -2.68
CA GLU A 83 0.25 -9.26 -3.93
C GLU A 83 0.92 -7.95 -4.33
N VAL A 84 1.25 -7.81 -5.62
CA VAL A 84 1.89 -6.63 -6.17
C VAL A 84 0.94 -5.97 -7.16
N TYR A 85 0.67 -4.69 -6.92
CA TYR A 85 -0.19 -3.84 -7.71
C TYR A 85 0.70 -2.81 -8.40
N ASP A 86 1.17 -3.19 -9.58
CA ASP A 86 1.94 -2.34 -10.47
C ASP A 86 1.05 -1.92 -11.64
N SER A 87 0.83 -0.61 -11.78
CA SER A 87 0.07 -0.04 -12.89
C SER A 87 0.91 0.18 -14.15
N HIS A 88 2.20 -0.14 -14.16
CA HIS A 88 3.04 0.05 -15.34
C HIS A 88 2.60 -0.84 -16.51
N TRP A 89 2.43 -0.24 -17.70
CA TRP A 89 1.87 -0.91 -18.89
C TRP A 89 2.70 -2.11 -19.39
N HIS A 90 4.02 -2.11 -19.14
CA HIS A 90 4.97 -3.12 -19.62
C HIS A 90 5.39 -4.15 -18.55
N TRP A 91 4.41 -4.69 -17.83
CA TRP A 91 4.69 -5.60 -16.72
C TRP A 91 5.48 -6.85 -17.14
N ALA A 92 5.29 -7.37 -18.35
CA ALA A 92 5.99 -8.58 -18.82
C ALA A 92 7.51 -8.41 -18.99
N ASN A 93 8.02 -7.18 -19.16
CA ASN A 93 9.43 -6.93 -19.47
C ASN A 93 10.19 -6.19 -18.36
N SER A 94 9.47 -5.53 -17.44
CA SER A 94 10.09 -4.63 -16.45
C SER A 94 9.18 -4.31 -15.24
N SER A 95 8.24 -5.20 -14.88
CA SER A 95 7.49 -5.06 -13.62
C SER A 95 8.34 -5.40 -12.42
N MET A 96 8.03 -4.74 -11.29
CA MET A 96 8.46 -5.20 -9.99
C MET A 96 7.82 -6.56 -9.71
N THR A 97 8.65 -7.58 -9.50
CA THR A 97 8.21 -8.91 -9.12
C THR A 97 7.99 -9.01 -7.61
N ALA A 98 7.30 -10.05 -7.16
CA ALA A 98 7.24 -10.35 -5.73
C ALA A 98 8.65 -10.56 -5.13
N SER A 99 9.61 -11.07 -5.91
CA SER A 99 11.01 -11.21 -5.47
C SER A 99 11.67 -9.85 -5.22
N ASP A 100 11.38 -8.83 -6.04
CA ASP A 100 11.87 -7.47 -5.82
C ASP A 100 11.25 -6.84 -4.58
N VAL A 101 9.95 -7.08 -4.35
CA VAL A 101 9.27 -6.69 -3.11
C VAL A 101 9.89 -7.41 -1.91
N PHE A 102 10.19 -8.71 -2.02
CA PHE A 102 10.85 -9.47 -0.96
C PHE A 102 12.25 -8.94 -0.68
N GLN A 103 13.01 -8.57 -1.71
CA GLN A 103 14.32 -7.96 -1.52
C GLN A 103 14.18 -6.60 -0.83
N PHE A 104 13.25 -5.76 -1.27
CA PHE A 104 12.94 -4.48 -0.61
C PHE A 104 12.61 -4.71 0.86
N LEU A 105 11.67 -5.60 1.17
CA LEU A 105 11.29 -5.94 2.53
C LEU A 105 12.46 -6.51 3.33
N LYS A 106 13.28 -7.40 2.75
CA LYS A 106 14.48 -7.95 3.41
C LYS A 106 15.47 -6.87 3.78
N THR A 107 15.70 -5.88 2.91
CA THR A 107 16.58 -4.74 3.23
C THR A 107 16.03 -3.86 4.35
N ARG A 108 14.71 -3.87 4.58
CA ARG A 108 14.03 -3.03 5.57
C ARG A 108 13.77 -3.71 6.91
N LEU A 109 13.50 -5.00 6.86
CA LEU A 109 13.12 -5.84 8.00
C LEU A 109 14.28 -6.72 8.49
N GLY A 110 15.39 -6.77 7.75
CA GLY A 110 16.58 -7.54 8.10
C GLY A 110 16.24 -9.01 8.31
N ASP A 111 16.74 -9.58 9.42
CA ASP A 111 16.57 -10.99 9.74
C ASP A 111 15.15 -11.39 10.14
N GLU A 112 14.27 -10.42 10.41
CA GLU A 112 12.88 -10.71 10.72
C GLU A 112 12.09 -11.14 9.48
N PHE A 113 12.51 -10.67 8.30
CA PHE A 113 11.87 -11.07 7.06
C PHE A 113 12.50 -12.34 6.50
N SER A 114 11.66 -13.35 6.34
CA SER A 114 11.95 -14.60 5.63
C SER A 114 11.04 -14.69 4.41
N ALA A 115 11.62 -14.71 3.21
CA ALA A 115 10.85 -14.90 1.97
C ALA A 115 10.11 -16.25 1.94
N GLY A 116 10.63 -17.26 2.65
CA GLY A 116 10.00 -18.58 2.77
C GLY A 116 8.67 -18.58 3.51
N ASP A 117 8.36 -17.50 4.25
CA ASP A 117 7.13 -17.36 5.00
C ASP A 117 5.97 -16.82 4.13
N TRP A 118 6.23 -16.53 2.84
CA TRP A 118 5.30 -15.85 1.96
C TRP A 118 5.11 -16.57 0.62
N ALA A 119 3.86 -16.73 0.22
CA ALA A 119 3.45 -17.13 -1.12
C ALA A 119 3.24 -15.87 -1.98
N ALA A 120 4.03 -15.75 -3.05
CA ALA A 120 3.90 -14.66 -4.03
C ALA A 120 2.75 -14.93 -5.02
N SER A 121 1.91 -13.93 -5.26
CA SER A 121 1.04 -13.93 -6.44
C SER A 121 1.82 -13.44 -7.66
N VAL A 122 1.73 -14.19 -8.77
CA VAL A 122 2.41 -13.88 -10.05
C VAL A 122 1.49 -13.08 -10.99
N GLN A 123 0.25 -12.79 -10.58
CA GLN A 123 -0.76 -12.16 -11.43
C GLN A 123 -0.80 -10.64 -11.24
N GLN A 124 -0.87 -9.90 -12.35
CA GLN A 124 -1.15 -8.47 -12.35
C GLN A 124 -2.52 -8.23 -11.69
N ARG A 125 -2.52 -7.54 -10.54
CA ARG A 125 -3.75 -7.20 -9.81
C ARG A 125 -4.28 -5.81 -10.12
N SER A 126 -3.44 -4.91 -10.65
CA SER A 126 -3.81 -3.53 -10.99
C SER A 126 -4.18 -3.39 -12.47
N GLN A 127 -5.14 -2.50 -12.76
CA GLN A 127 -5.33 -2.02 -14.14
C GLN A 127 -4.09 -1.21 -14.59
N PRO A 128 -3.74 -1.25 -15.89
CA PRO A 128 -2.58 -0.54 -16.39
C PRO A 128 -2.87 0.97 -16.52
N GLN A 129 -1.88 1.80 -16.16
CA GLN A 129 -1.94 3.25 -16.28
C GLN A 129 -1.71 3.68 -17.72
N ARG A 130 -2.39 4.76 -18.12
CA ARG A 130 -2.17 5.42 -19.42
C ARG A 130 -1.22 6.61 -19.33
N SER A 131 -0.86 7.04 -18.12
CA SER A 131 0.04 8.16 -17.87
C SER A 131 1.02 7.81 -16.74
N ASP A 132 2.30 8.12 -16.95
CA ASP A 132 3.36 7.89 -15.96
C ASP A 132 3.17 8.71 -14.68
N ALA A 133 2.41 9.81 -14.76
CA ALA A 133 2.13 10.69 -13.64
C ALA A 133 1.04 10.15 -12.70
N ASP A 134 0.34 9.07 -13.07
CA ASP A 134 -0.80 8.56 -12.30
C ASP A 134 -0.45 7.36 -11.41
N SER A 135 0.78 6.85 -11.42
CA SER A 135 1.18 5.68 -10.60
C SER A 135 0.85 5.83 -9.11
N GLY A 136 1.07 7.02 -8.54
CA GLY A 136 0.70 7.32 -7.16
C GLY A 136 -0.82 7.32 -6.93
N LEU A 137 -1.60 7.73 -7.93
CA LEU A 137 -3.06 7.69 -7.89
C LEU A 137 -3.58 6.24 -7.96
N TYR A 138 -2.95 5.39 -8.77
CA TYR A 138 -3.23 3.94 -8.80
C TYR A 138 -2.93 3.27 -7.46
N VAL A 139 -1.83 3.62 -6.79
CA VAL A 139 -1.53 3.12 -5.44
C VAL A 139 -2.66 3.44 -4.46
N LEU A 140 -3.14 4.69 -4.44
CA LEU A 140 -4.22 5.12 -3.54
C LEU A 140 -5.55 4.45 -3.89
N ALA A 141 -5.90 4.39 -5.18
CA ALA A 141 -7.13 3.76 -5.67
C ALA A 141 -7.15 2.26 -5.32
N ASN A 142 -6.06 1.55 -5.60
CA ASN A 142 -5.93 0.12 -5.30
C ASN A 142 -5.98 -0.14 -3.80
N ALA A 143 -5.28 0.65 -2.98
CA ALA A 143 -5.32 0.52 -1.53
C ALA A 143 -6.74 0.69 -0.99
N LYS A 144 -7.45 1.73 -1.46
CA LYS A 144 -8.84 1.99 -1.09
C LYS A 144 -9.79 0.89 -1.57
N SER A 145 -9.66 0.43 -2.81
CA SER A 145 -10.46 -0.68 -3.34
C SER A 145 -10.31 -1.94 -2.48
N ILE A 146 -9.10 -2.30 -2.09
CA ILE A 146 -8.85 -3.49 -1.28
C ILE A 146 -9.39 -3.29 0.15
N ALA A 147 -9.09 -2.15 0.78
CA ALA A 147 -9.49 -1.88 2.16
C ALA A 147 -11.02 -1.84 2.33
N LEU A 148 -11.74 -1.34 1.33
CA LEU A 148 -13.20 -1.20 1.35
C LEU A 148 -13.92 -2.30 0.57
N THR A 149 -13.19 -3.31 0.06
CA THR A 149 -13.76 -4.40 -0.77
C THR A 149 -14.56 -3.88 -1.97
N LEU A 150 -14.05 -2.83 -2.62
CA LEU A 150 -14.64 -2.26 -3.84
C LEU A 150 -14.05 -2.91 -5.09
N GLY A 151 -14.76 -2.75 -6.22
CA GLY A 151 -14.20 -3.05 -7.52
C GLY A 151 -12.91 -2.25 -7.79
N MET A 152 -11.99 -2.82 -8.56
CA MET A 152 -10.79 -2.12 -9.01
C MET A 152 -11.19 -0.97 -9.93
N VAL A 153 -10.68 0.23 -9.67
CA VAL A 153 -11.03 1.43 -10.45
C VAL A 153 -10.40 1.36 -11.83
N ASP A 154 -11.21 1.60 -12.85
CA ASP A 154 -10.73 1.86 -14.19
C ASP A 154 -10.53 3.37 -14.41
N MET A 155 -9.27 3.79 -14.47
CA MET A 155 -8.85 5.16 -14.74
C MET A 155 -8.49 5.37 -16.22
N ASP A 156 -9.25 4.77 -17.13
CA ASP A 156 -9.11 4.87 -18.59
C ASP A 156 -9.14 6.29 -19.18
N SER A 157 -9.59 7.29 -18.41
CA SER A 157 -9.80 8.65 -18.86
C SER A 157 -9.26 9.70 -17.90
N ARG A 158 -8.74 10.81 -18.47
CA ARG A 158 -8.24 11.96 -17.71
C ARG A 158 -9.29 12.59 -16.80
N ALA A 159 -10.56 12.58 -17.20
CA ALA A 159 -11.65 13.09 -16.37
C ALA A 159 -11.80 12.27 -15.09
N ARG A 160 -11.74 10.93 -15.19
CA ARG A 160 -11.78 10.04 -14.02
C ARG A 160 -10.56 10.23 -13.12
N SER A 161 -9.36 10.31 -13.68
CA SER A 161 -8.15 10.53 -12.87
C SER A 161 -8.19 11.88 -12.14
N LEU A 162 -8.67 12.95 -12.77
CA LEU A 162 -8.87 14.25 -12.12
C LEU A 162 -9.95 14.23 -11.04
N SER A 163 -11.09 13.59 -11.32
CA SER A 163 -12.17 13.44 -10.33
C SER A 163 -11.67 12.71 -9.08
N LEU A 164 -10.93 11.62 -9.28
CA LEU A 164 -10.39 10.83 -8.18
C LEU A 164 -9.31 11.57 -7.38
N ARG A 165 -8.46 12.36 -8.05
CA ARG A 165 -7.52 13.26 -7.36
C ARG A 165 -8.26 14.27 -6.47
N TRP A 166 -9.35 14.85 -6.97
CA TRP A 166 -10.16 15.79 -6.20
C TRP A 166 -10.83 15.11 -5.01
N GLN A 167 -11.37 13.91 -5.21
CA GLN A 167 -11.94 13.10 -4.14
C GLN A 167 -10.91 12.84 -3.03
N PHE A 168 -9.72 12.32 -3.36
CA PHE A 168 -8.68 12.08 -2.33
C PHE A 168 -8.24 13.37 -1.62
N ALA A 169 -8.14 14.49 -2.34
CA ALA A 169 -7.82 15.78 -1.73
C ALA A 169 -8.92 16.21 -0.74
N GLN A 170 -10.19 16.02 -1.11
CA GLN A 170 -11.32 16.31 -0.23
C GLN A 170 -11.35 15.40 0.99
N GLU A 171 -11.14 14.09 0.82
CA GLU A 171 -11.06 13.12 1.92
C GLU A 171 -9.97 13.48 2.92
N LEU A 172 -8.81 13.95 2.42
CA LEU A 172 -7.71 14.41 3.27
C LEU A 172 -8.07 15.67 4.07
N VAL A 173 -8.72 16.65 3.44
CA VAL A 173 -9.11 17.92 4.09
C VAL A 173 -10.24 17.70 5.09
N THR A 174 -11.23 16.89 4.73
CA THR A 174 -12.42 16.64 5.55
C THR A 174 -12.23 15.56 6.59
N GLN A 175 -11.14 14.80 6.50
CA GLN A 175 -10.86 13.66 7.37
C GLN A 175 -11.97 12.61 7.33
N SER A 176 -12.60 12.44 6.18
CA SER A 176 -13.74 11.55 5.94
C SER A 176 -13.49 10.76 4.66
N ILE A 177 -13.81 9.47 4.67
CA ILE A 177 -13.62 8.58 3.52
C ILE A 177 -14.96 8.44 2.79
N VAL A 178 -14.96 8.60 1.46
CA VAL A 178 -16.12 8.24 0.64
C VAL A 178 -16.02 6.76 0.30
N GLU A 179 -17.01 5.96 0.65
CA GLU A 179 -16.98 4.50 0.47
C GLU A 179 -17.33 4.03 -0.97
N ALA A 180 -16.99 4.86 -1.97
CA ALA A 180 -17.26 4.62 -3.39
C ALA A 180 -16.28 5.40 -4.29
N PHE A 181 -16.34 5.12 -5.60
CA PHE A 181 -15.60 5.77 -6.68
C PHE A 181 -16.53 6.42 -7.70
#